data_AF-A0A2L0BXH9-F1
#
_entry.id   AF-A0A2L0BXH9-F1
#
_cell.length_a   1.000
_cell.length_b   1.000
_cell.length_c   1.000
_cell.angle_alpha   90.00
_cell.angle_beta   90.00
_cell.angle_gamma   90.00
#
_symmetry.space_group_name_H-M   'P 1'
#
loop_
_entity.id
_entity.type
_entity.pdbx_description
1 polymer ?
#
loop_
_entity_poly.entity_id
_entity_poly.type
_entity_poly.pdbx_seq_one_letter_code
_entity_poly.pdbx_strand_id
1 'polypeptide(L)'
;MSLKTFFFPIIIGIMVWFWNRVHLLNRTPALLEYMLISLGGTLAFLNLPVEYLSLIFDMPYMLLLSDIRQGIFYAMLLSFWLVFAGEHMLIQDNGEKNSIKMYWKHLSTIVIGCLCLLIFDLCERGVQLVNPFYSIWVTPIGTNLALSFIILAGISASLYFIFLCYMIWRVFKNISIKRSVLPSMSQARRLHYEGIIYRFNFLMLATVVCAAATVISFILSQITEGQNKWDENMDLELTSALH
;
A
#
# COMPACT_ATOMS: atom_id res chain seq x y z
N MET A 1 -0.73 21.18 -0.02
CA MET A 1 0.70 21.40 -0.31
C MET A 1 1.57 21.49 0.94
N SER A 2 1.25 22.36 1.91
CA SER A 2 2.05 22.54 3.14
C SER A 2 2.25 21.27 3.95
N LEU A 3 1.24 20.39 3.98
CA LEU A 3 1.30 19.11 4.69
C LEU A 3 2.36 18.17 4.10
N LYS A 4 2.42 18.04 2.76
CA LYS A 4 3.46 17.24 2.07
C LYS A 4 4.86 17.76 2.38
N THR A 5 5.06 19.08 2.31
CA THR A 5 6.35 19.74 2.61
C THR A 5 6.81 19.53 4.05
N PHE A 6 5.87 19.47 5.00
CA PHE A 6 6.18 19.21 6.40
C PHE A 6 6.53 17.75 6.65
N PHE A 7 5.76 16.81 6.11
CA PHE A 7 5.97 15.38 6.34
C PHE A 7 7.16 14.81 5.57
N PHE A 8 7.48 15.33 4.39
CA PHE A 8 8.61 14.85 3.59
C PHE A 8 9.96 14.78 4.35
N PRO A 9 10.48 15.88 4.94
CA PRO A 9 11.75 15.83 5.67
C PRO A 9 11.68 14.95 6.91
N ILE A 10 10.51 14.85 7.56
CA ILE A 10 10.31 13.97 8.72
C ILE A 10 10.45 12.51 8.30
N ILE A 11 9.80 12.11 7.19
CA ILE A 11 9.89 10.74 6.66
C ILE A 11 11.34 10.40 6.31
N ILE A 12 12.03 11.30 5.60
CA ILE A 12 13.45 11.10 5.25
C ILE A 12 14.32 10.95 6.51
N GLY A 13 14.11 11.81 7.52
CA GLY A 13 14.83 11.73 8.79
C GLY A 13 14.63 10.39 9.51
N ILE A 14 13.38 9.91 9.57
CA ILE A 14 13.05 8.61 10.17
C ILE A 14 13.67 7.46 9.37
N MET A 15 13.64 7.51 8.04
CA MET A 15 14.25 6.49 7.18
C MET A 15 15.77 6.40 7.37
N VAL A 16 16.47 7.55 7.36
CA VAL A 16 17.92 7.61 7.59
C VAL A 16 18.25 7.07 8.97
N TRP A 17 17.49 7.48 10.00
CA TRP A 17 17.66 6.98 11.35
C TRP A 17 17.45 5.45 11.43
N PHE A 18 16.37 4.94 10.83
CA PHE A 18 16.07 3.51 10.83
C PHE A 18 17.16 2.71 10.12
N TRP A 19 17.63 3.18 8.96
CA TRP A 19 18.69 2.50 8.21
C TRP A 19 20.03 2.49 8.95
N ASN A 20 20.41 3.61 9.56
CA ASN A 20 21.60 3.69 10.40
C ASN A 20 21.52 2.73 11.60
N ARG A 21 20.34 2.60 12.21
CA ARG A 21 20.12 1.65 13.31
C ARG A 21 20.23 0.20 12.86
N VAL A 22 19.71 -0.13 11.68
CA VAL A 22 19.81 -1.48 11.10
C VAL A 22 21.28 -1.85 10.83
N HIS A 23 22.08 -0.93 10.26
CA HIS A 23 23.49 -1.16 9.99
C HIS A 23 24.39 -1.25 11.23
N LEU A 24 23.94 -0.72 12.36
CA LEU A 24 24.66 -0.84 13.63
C LEU A 24 24.62 -2.28 14.19
N LEU A 25 23.69 -3.11 13.74
CA LEU A 25 23.62 -4.52 14.13
C LEU A 25 24.62 -5.34 13.30
N ASN A 26 25.36 -6.25 13.95
CA ASN A 26 26.32 -7.18 13.31
C ASN A 26 25.64 -8.31 12.49
N ARG A 27 24.49 -8.06 11.86
CA ARG A 27 23.75 -9.03 11.04
C ARG A 27 23.39 -8.45 9.68
N THR A 28 23.18 -9.31 8.68
CA THR A 28 22.59 -8.87 7.40
C THR A 28 21.14 -8.42 7.62
N PRO A 29 20.69 -7.31 7.01
CA PRO A 29 19.32 -6.83 7.17
C PRO A 29 18.30 -7.90 6.73
N ALA A 30 17.19 -7.98 7.45
CA ALA A 30 16.11 -8.92 7.15
C ALA A 30 15.29 -8.45 5.95
N LEU A 31 14.60 -9.37 5.27
CA LEU A 31 13.74 -9.04 4.13
C LEU A 31 12.69 -7.98 4.51
N LEU A 32 12.09 -8.07 5.70
CA LEU A 32 11.14 -7.08 6.21
C LEU A 32 11.75 -5.69 6.38
N GLU A 33 13.03 -5.59 6.77
CA GLU A 33 13.71 -4.30 6.94
C GLU A 33 13.92 -3.63 5.57
N TYR A 34 14.27 -4.40 4.53
CA TYR A 34 14.34 -3.91 3.15
C TYR A 34 12.96 -3.46 2.63
N MET A 35 11.91 -4.25 2.89
CA MET A 35 10.55 -3.89 2.46
C MET A 35 10.04 -2.63 3.17
N LEU A 36 10.35 -2.44 4.45
CA LEU A 36 10.02 -1.23 5.20
C LEU A 36 10.74 0.01 4.65
N ILE A 37 12.02 -0.11 4.31
CA ILE A 37 12.77 0.97 3.64
C ILE A 37 12.17 1.29 2.28
N SER A 38 11.83 0.27 1.50
CA SER A 38 11.22 0.48 0.18
C SER A 38 9.85 1.15 0.29
N LEU A 39 9.03 0.76 1.28
CA LEU A 39 7.73 1.38 1.56
C LEU A 39 7.88 2.83 2.05
N GLY A 40 8.86 3.10 2.93
CA GLY A 40 9.19 4.45 3.35
C GLY A 40 9.66 5.31 2.17
N GLY A 41 10.45 4.73 1.26
CA GLY A 41 10.94 5.39 0.06
C GLY A 41 9.82 5.77 -0.90
N THR A 42 8.85 4.87 -1.14
CA THR A 42 7.68 5.21 -1.96
C THR A 42 6.75 6.20 -1.28
N LEU A 43 6.63 6.17 0.05
CA LEU A 43 5.89 7.19 0.81
C LEU A 43 6.57 8.56 0.77
N ALA A 44 7.91 8.60 0.84
CA ALA A 44 8.68 9.82 0.64
C ALA A 44 8.52 10.34 -0.80
N PHE A 45 8.57 9.44 -1.78
CA PHE A 45 8.33 9.78 -3.18
C PHE A 45 6.91 10.32 -3.40
N LEU A 46 5.89 9.83 -2.69
CA LEU A 46 4.52 10.34 -2.73
C LEU A 46 4.36 11.72 -2.07
N ASN A 47 5.13 12.00 -1.02
CA ASN A 47 5.11 13.27 -0.29
C ASN A 47 6.09 14.32 -0.83
N LEU A 48 6.89 13.98 -1.84
CA LEU A 48 7.80 14.94 -2.47
C LEU A 48 6.99 16.14 -3.01
N PRO A 49 7.31 17.39 -2.61
CA PRO A 49 6.51 18.56 -2.95
C PRO A 49 6.78 19.05 -4.40
N VAL A 50 6.62 18.16 -5.40
CA VAL A 50 6.80 18.45 -6.83
C VAL A 50 5.82 19.52 -7.29
N GLU A 51 4.66 19.59 -6.64
CA GLU A 51 3.57 20.49 -6.97
C GLU A 51 3.92 21.98 -6.77
N TYR A 52 5.00 22.31 -6.07
CA TYR A 52 5.50 23.69 -6.06
C TYR A 52 6.14 24.10 -7.38
N LEU A 53 6.67 23.15 -8.15
CA LEU A 53 7.24 23.44 -9.47
C LEU A 53 6.17 23.89 -10.46
N SER A 54 4.91 23.45 -10.28
CA SER A 54 3.81 23.88 -11.14
C SER A 54 3.38 25.33 -10.92
N LEU A 55 3.86 26.00 -9.86
CA LEU A 55 3.66 27.45 -9.66
C LEU A 55 4.60 28.28 -10.55
N ILE A 56 5.71 27.68 -11.00
CA ILE A 56 6.77 28.35 -11.77
C ILE A 56 6.70 27.93 -13.24
N PHE A 57 6.34 26.67 -13.49
CA PHE A 57 6.28 26.08 -14.82
C PHE A 57 4.90 25.46 -15.07
N ASP A 58 4.33 25.67 -16.25
CA ASP A 58 3.13 24.94 -16.67
C ASP A 58 3.45 23.46 -16.89
N MET A 59 3.00 22.61 -15.97
CA MET A 59 3.21 21.16 -16.01
C MET A 59 1.88 20.41 -16.19
N PRO A 60 1.39 20.22 -17.43
CA PRO A 60 0.09 19.57 -17.68
C PRO A 60 0.06 18.09 -17.26
N TYR A 61 1.22 17.44 -17.11
CA TYR A 61 1.36 16.03 -16.72
C TYR A 61 1.27 15.78 -15.21
N MET A 62 0.98 16.80 -14.39
CA MET A 62 0.98 16.67 -12.93
C MET A 62 -0.04 15.68 -12.39
N LEU A 63 -1.23 15.59 -12.99
CA LEU A 63 -2.23 14.59 -12.60
C LEU A 63 -1.71 13.17 -12.82
N LEU A 64 -1.25 12.89 -14.05
CA LEU A 64 -0.68 11.58 -14.41
C LEU A 64 0.50 11.21 -13.50
N LEU A 65 1.40 12.16 -13.21
CA LEU A 65 2.52 11.93 -12.30
C LEU A 65 2.04 11.60 -10.88
N SER A 66 1.00 12.27 -10.39
CA SER A 66 0.40 11.98 -9.08
C SER A 66 -0.19 10.57 -9.03
N ASP A 67 -0.92 10.15 -10.07
CA ASP A 67 -1.50 8.81 -10.14
C ASP A 67 -0.41 7.73 -10.16
N ILE A 68 0.65 7.93 -10.96
CA ILE A 68 1.79 7.01 -11.02
C ILE A 68 2.45 6.89 -9.64
N ARG A 69 2.67 8.00 -8.94
CA ARG A 69 3.25 8.02 -7.58
C ARG A 69 2.38 7.25 -6.59
N GLN A 70 1.06 7.46 -6.62
CA GLN A 70 0.10 6.73 -5.79
C GLN A 70 0.08 5.24 -6.12
N GLY A 71 0.05 4.88 -7.41
CA GLY A 71 0.08 3.50 -7.89
C GLY A 71 1.32 2.76 -7.42
N ILE A 72 2.50 3.38 -7.50
CA ILE A 72 3.75 2.81 -6.98
C ILE A 72 3.69 2.60 -5.46
N PHE A 73 3.15 3.56 -4.71
CA PHE A 73 2.97 3.43 -3.27
C PHE A 73 2.04 2.26 -2.92
N TYR A 74 0.86 2.16 -3.56
CA TYR A 74 -0.08 1.07 -3.32
C TYR A 74 0.51 -0.29 -3.71
N ALA A 75 1.21 -0.39 -4.84
CA ALA A 75 1.88 -1.62 -5.24
C ALA A 75 2.89 -2.10 -4.18
N MET A 76 3.68 -1.18 -3.62
CA MET A 76 4.63 -1.49 -2.55
C MET A 76 3.95 -1.83 -1.23
N LEU A 77 2.85 -1.15 -0.89
CA LEU A 77 2.07 -1.44 0.32
C LEU A 77 1.46 -2.84 0.26
N LEU A 78 0.83 -3.21 -0.85
CA LEU A 78 0.27 -4.55 -1.05
C LEU A 78 1.38 -5.62 -1.05
N SER A 79 2.51 -5.33 -1.69
CA SER A 79 3.68 -6.22 -1.66
C SER A 79 4.23 -6.42 -0.24
N PHE A 80 4.31 -5.34 0.55
CA PHE A 80 4.71 -5.39 1.95
C PHE A 80 3.79 -6.29 2.77
N TRP A 81 2.48 -6.15 2.65
CA TRP A 81 1.51 -6.97 3.40
C TRP A 81 1.63 -8.46 3.10
N LEU A 82 1.82 -8.79 1.83
CA LEU A 82 1.98 -10.18 1.39
C LEU A 82 3.27 -10.79 1.94
N VAL A 83 4.39 -10.09 1.80
CA VAL A 83 5.68 -10.54 2.33
C VAL A 83 5.62 -10.62 3.87
N PHE A 84 5.01 -9.64 4.53
CA PHE A 84 4.84 -9.63 5.98
C PHE A 84 4.04 -10.84 6.48
N ALA A 85 2.88 -11.12 5.90
CA ALA A 85 2.10 -12.31 6.23
C ALA A 85 2.88 -13.61 5.95
N GLY A 86 3.67 -13.62 4.86
CA GLY A 86 4.49 -14.76 4.47
C GLY A 86 5.63 -15.06 5.42
N GLU A 87 6.39 -14.06 5.84
CA GLU A 87 7.52 -14.23 6.76
C GLU A 87 7.03 -14.82 8.08
N HIS A 88 5.92 -14.30 8.61
CA HIS A 88 5.32 -14.79 9.85
C HIS A 88 4.72 -16.20 9.74
N MET A 89 4.45 -16.69 8.53
CA MET A 89 4.06 -18.08 8.26
C MET A 89 5.27 -19.03 8.22
N LEU A 90 6.40 -18.60 7.64
CA LEU A 90 7.59 -19.43 7.39
C LEU A 90 8.57 -19.54 8.55
N ILE A 91 8.57 -18.56 9.47
CA ILE A 91 9.32 -18.63 10.74
C ILE A 91 8.98 -19.91 11.53
N GLN A 92 7.91 -20.62 11.16
CA GLN A 92 7.47 -21.86 11.78
C GLN A 92 7.94 -23.16 11.09
N ASP A 93 8.28 -23.14 9.80
CA ASP A 93 8.40 -24.38 9.02
C ASP A 93 9.81 -24.71 8.51
N ASN A 94 10.76 -23.77 8.35
CA ASN A 94 12.19 -24.07 8.14
C ASN A 94 13.06 -22.80 8.20
N GLY A 95 14.27 -22.92 8.76
CA GLY A 95 15.25 -21.83 8.91
C GLY A 95 15.97 -21.43 7.61
N GLU A 96 15.34 -21.58 6.44
CA GLU A 96 15.93 -21.14 5.18
C GLU A 96 15.82 -19.62 5.02
N LYS A 97 16.85 -19.03 4.41
CA LYS A 97 16.89 -17.58 4.18
C LYS A 97 15.77 -17.19 3.21
N ASN A 98 14.81 -16.42 3.70
CA ASN A 98 13.70 -15.97 2.88
C ASN A 98 14.19 -15.07 1.73
N SER A 99 13.83 -15.46 0.52
CA SER A 99 14.11 -14.73 -0.71
C SER A 99 12.82 -14.29 -1.35
N ILE A 100 12.83 -13.09 -1.94
CA ILE A 100 11.72 -12.55 -2.76
C ILE A 100 11.27 -13.55 -3.84
N LYS A 101 12.18 -14.40 -4.32
CA LYS A 101 11.89 -15.44 -5.32
C LYS A 101 10.79 -16.40 -4.88
N MET A 102 10.66 -16.67 -3.59
CA MET A 102 9.61 -17.59 -3.10
C MET A 102 8.20 -16.97 -3.19
N TYR A 103 8.12 -15.64 -3.10
CA TYR A 103 6.86 -14.90 -3.22
C TYR A 103 6.55 -14.43 -4.64
N TRP A 104 7.44 -14.69 -5.61
CA TRP A 104 7.36 -14.13 -6.97
C TRP A 104 6.01 -14.41 -7.66
N LYS A 105 5.45 -15.61 -7.48
CA LYS A 105 4.14 -15.98 -8.07
C LYS A 105 2.97 -15.16 -7.53
N HIS A 106 3.07 -14.70 -6.29
CA HIS A 106 2.03 -13.88 -5.68
C HIS A 106 2.27 -12.40 -5.93
N LEU A 107 3.54 -11.97 -5.92
CA LEU A 107 3.95 -10.63 -6.29
C LEU A 107 3.61 -10.32 -7.75
N SER A 108 3.73 -11.30 -8.66
CA SER A 108 3.39 -11.12 -10.07
C SER A 108 1.93 -10.72 -10.28
N THR A 109 1.00 -11.24 -9.46
CA THR A 109 -0.42 -10.85 -9.55
C THR A 109 -0.62 -9.37 -9.24
N ILE A 110 0.10 -8.84 -8.24
CA ILE A 110 0.07 -7.40 -7.88
C ILE A 110 0.65 -6.58 -9.04
N VAL A 111 1.83 -6.98 -9.53
CA VAL A 111 2.51 -6.27 -10.62
C VAL A 111 1.66 -6.23 -11.89
N ILE A 112 1.03 -7.35 -12.27
CA ILE A 112 0.14 -7.41 -13.43
C ILE A 112 -1.05 -6.47 -13.24
N GLY A 113 -1.72 -6.51 -12.07
CA GLY A 113 -2.85 -5.62 -11.79
C GLY A 113 -2.47 -4.13 -11.85
N CYS A 114 -1.36 -3.74 -11.21
CA CYS A 114 -0.86 -2.38 -11.23
C CYS A 114 -0.43 -1.94 -12.64
N LEU A 115 0.18 -2.83 -13.42
CA LEU A 115 0.58 -2.55 -14.81
C LEU A 115 -0.65 -2.34 -15.70
N CYS A 116 -1.73 -3.11 -15.50
CA CYS A 116 -2.99 -2.92 -16.23
C CYS A 116 -3.60 -1.55 -15.94
N LEU A 117 -3.65 -1.14 -14.66
CA LEU A 117 -4.13 0.19 -14.29
C LEU A 117 -3.22 1.30 -14.81
N LEU A 118 -1.90 1.11 -14.77
CA LEU A 118 -0.95 2.08 -15.33
C LEU A 118 -1.14 2.27 -16.84
N ILE A 119 -1.34 1.19 -17.60
CA ILE A 119 -1.63 1.29 -19.04
C ILE A 119 -2.95 2.03 -19.26
N PHE A 120 -3.98 1.71 -18.48
CA PHE A 120 -5.26 2.43 -18.53
C PHE A 120 -5.09 3.93 -18.29
N ASP A 121 -4.38 4.33 -17.22
CA ASP A 121 -4.13 5.73 -16.90
C ASP A 121 -3.30 6.43 -17.99
N LEU A 122 -2.32 5.75 -18.59
CA LEU A 122 -1.53 6.29 -19.70
C LEU A 122 -2.39 6.46 -20.97
N CYS A 123 -3.31 5.54 -21.24
CA CYS A 123 -4.21 5.64 -22.38
C CYS A 123 -5.27 6.74 -22.20
N GLU A 124 -5.78 6.94 -20.99
CA GLU A 124 -6.78 7.98 -20.71
C GLU A 124 -6.12 9.34 -20.46
N ARG A 125 -5.38 9.47 -19.35
CA ARG A 125 -4.78 10.73 -18.89
C ARG A 125 -3.53 11.11 -19.67
N GLY A 126 -2.78 10.13 -20.20
CA GLY A 126 -1.61 10.42 -21.03
C GLY A 126 -1.97 11.04 -22.38
N VAL A 127 -3.05 10.58 -23.02
CA VAL A 127 -3.53 11.17 -24.29
C VAL A 127 -4.21 12.53 -24.05
N GLN A 128 -4.82 12.73 -22.88
CA GLN A 128 -5.39 14.02 -22.47
C GLN A 128 -4.36 15.16 -22.41
N LEU A 129 -3.06 14.86 -22.31
CA LEU A 129 -2.00 15.87 -22.37
C LEU A 129 -1.88 16.54 -23.74
N VAL A 130 -2.20 15.82 -24.81
CA VAL A 130 -2.17 16.35 -26.18
C VAL A 130 -3.55 16.84 -26.59
N ASN A 131 -4.60 16.13 -26.18
CA ASN A 131 -5.99 16.50 -26.48
C ASN A 131 -6.85 16.44 -25.21
N PRO A 132 -7.14 17.58 -24.55
CA PRO A 132 -7.90 17.60 -23.30
C PRO A 132 -9.36 17.13 -23.46
N PHE A 133 -9.89 17.07 -24.68
CA PHE A 133 -11.22 16.55 -24.97
C PHE A 133 -11.22 15.06 -25.31
N TYR A 134 -10.05 14.40 -25.28
CA TYR A 134 -9.96 12.97 -25.49
C TYR A 134 -10.59 12.21 -24.32
N SER A 135 -11.42 11.23 -24.67
CA SER A 135 -11.96 10.26 -23.74
C SER A 135 -11.96 8.89 -24.40
N ILE A 136 -11.31 7.93 -23.75
CA ILE A 136 -11.21 6.54 -24.22
C ILE A 136 -12.58 5.90 -24.41
N TRP A 137 -13.57 6.39 -23.65
CA TRP A 137 -14.96 5.91 -23.60
C TRP A 137 -15.80 6.29 -24.83
N VAL A 138 -15.33 7.21 -25.68
CA VAL A 138 -16.08 7.68 -26.85
C VAL A 138 -15.99 6.70 -28.02
N THR A 139 -14.88 5.98 -28.13
CA THR A 139 -14.67 5.02 -29.22
C THR A 139 -14.99 3.60 -28.79
N PRO A 140 -15.66 2.78 -29.61
CA PRO A 140 -16.03 1.41 -29.21
C PRO A 140 -14.80 0.52 -28.95
N ILE A 141 -13.72 0.74 -29.71
CA ILE A 141 -12.45 0.02 -29.54
C ILE A 141 -11.77 0.45 -28.24
N GLY A 142 -11.73 1.76 -27.95
CA GLY A 142 -11.16 2.30 -26.72
C GLY A 142 -11.92 1.81 -25.48
N THR A 143 -13.25 1.87 -25.49
CA THR A 143 -14.10 1.38 -24.39
C THR A 143 -13.86 -0.09 -24.09
N ASN A 144 -13.82 -0.96 -25.11
CA ASN A 144 -13.58 -2.39 -24.91
C ASN A 144 -12.19 -2.65 -24.30
N LEU A 145 -11.18 -1.90 -24.73
CA LEU A 145 -9.81 -2.01 -24.23
C LEU A 145 -9.68 -1.47 -22.79
N ALA A 146 -10.30 -0.32 -22.49
CA ALA A 146 -10.40 0.24 -21.14
C ALA A 146 -11.06 -0.74 -20.16
N LEU A 147 -12.25 -1.26 -20.52
CA LEU A 147 -12.96 -2.25 -19.72
C LEU A 147 -12.12 -3.52 -19.51
N SER A 148 -11.40 -3.98 -20.54
CA SER A 148 -10.53 -5.16 -20.42
C SER A 148 -9.44 -4.96 -19.36
N PHE A 149 -8.77 -3.80 -19.34
CA PHE A 149 -7.76 -3.49 -18.32
C PHE A 149 -8.34 -3.37 -16.92
N ILE A 150 -9.49 -2.71 -16.77
CA ILE A 150 -10.17 -2.56 -15.48
C ILE A 150 -10.61 -3.93 -14.95
N ILE A 151 -11.20 -4.78 -15.80
CA ILE A 151 -11.62 -6.14 -15.41
C ILE A 151 -10.41 -6.99 -15.00
N LEU A 152 -9.32 -6.94 -15.78
CA LEU A 152 -8.11 -7.70 -15.47
C LEU A 152 -7.45 -7.25 -14.15
N ALA A 153 -7.43 -5.94 -13.88
CA ALA A 153 -7.00 -5.38 -12.62
C ALA A 153 -7.91 -5.83 -11.46
N GLY A 154 -9.23 -5.82 -11.65
CA GLY A 154 -10.22 -6.26 -10.66
C GLY A 154 -10.10 -7.74 -10.31
N ILE A 155 -9.89 -8.61 -11.30
CA ILE A 155 -9.62 -10.04 -11.08
C ILE A 155 -8.32 -10.22 -10.29
N SER A 156 -7.25 -9.51 -10.69
CA SER A 156 -5.95 -9.58 -10.00
C SER A 156 -6.05 -9.13 -8.54
N ALA A 157 -6.77 -8.03 -8.27
CA ALA A 157 -7.02 -7.52 -6.92
C ALA A 157 -7.83 -8.51 -6.07
N SER A 158 -8.84 -9.16 -6.66
CA SER A 158 -9.68 -10.16 -5.99
C SER A 158 -8.88 -11.42 -5.63
N LEU A 159 -8.06 -11.93 -6.57
CA LEU A 159 -7.16 -13.05 -6.31
C LEU A 159 -6.15 -12.72 -5.19
N TYR A 160 -5.58 -11.51 -5.23
CA TYR A 160 -4.70 -11.02 -4.16
C TYR A 160 -5.41 -10.99 -2.81
N PHE A 161 -6.62 -10.44 -2.75
CA PHE A 161 -7.38 -10.32 -1.50
C PHE A 161 -7.71 -11.67 -0.88
N ILE A 162 -8.24 -12.61 -1.67
CA ILE A 162 -8.53 -13.98 -1.21
C ILE A 162 -7.26 -14.65 -0.67
N PHE A 163 -6.15 -14.50 -1.38
CA PHE A 163 -4.87 -15.05 -0.97
C PHE A 163 -4.36 -14.44 0.35
N LEU A 164 -4.43 -13.11 0.49
CA LEU A 164 -4.05 -12.41 1.71
C LEU A 164 -4.91 -12.87 2.90
N CYS A 165 -6.22 -12.97 2.73
CA CYS A 165 -7.13 -13.48 3.77
C CYS A 165 -6.77 -14.91 4.18
N TYR A 166 -6.48 -15.79 3.21
CA TYR A 166 -6.04 -17.16 3.49
C TYR A 166 -4.73 -17.19 4.29
N MET A 167 -3.74 -16.39 3.91
CA MET A 167 -2.47 -16.32 4.64
C MET A 167 -2.65 -15.81 6.06
N ILE A 168 -3.41 -14.73 6.25
CA ILE A 168 -3.70 -14.16 7.56
C ILE A 168 -4.42 -15.19 8.44
N TRP A 169 -5.45 -15.87 7.91
CA TRP A 169 -6.12 -16.95 8.63
C TRP A 169 -5.12 -18.01 9.08
N ARG A 170 -4.27 -18.49 8.15
CA ARG A 170 -3.29 -19.53 8.44
C ARG A 170 -2.29 -19.10 9.52
N VAL A 171 -1.82 -17.85 9.48
CA VAL A 171 -0.96 -17.27 10.52
C VAL A 171 -1.67 -17.26 11.88
N PHE A 172 -2.93 -16.81 11.95
CA PHE A 172 -3.70 -16.84 13.20
C PHE A 172 -3.93 -18.26 13.73
N LYS A 173 -4.26 -19.22 12.85
CA LYS A 173 -4.42 -20.63 13.22
C LYS A 173 -3.13 -21.19 13.80
N ASN A 174 -2.00 -20.91 13.14
CA ASN A 174 -0.71 -21.40 13.61
C ASN A 174 -0.28 -20.75 14.93
N ILE A 175 -0.51 -19.45 15.10
CA ILE A 175 -0.26 -18.75 16.37
C ILE A 175 -1.11 -19.39 17.49
N SER A 176 -2.38 -19.70 17.22
CA SER A 176 -3.26 -20.36 18.19
C SER A 176 -2.72 -21.72 18.62
N ILE A 177 -2.28 -22.55 17.66
CA ILE A 177 -1.68 -23.86 17.94
C ILE A 177 -0.35 -23.72 18.70
N LYS A 178 0.51 -22.77 18.34
CA LYS A 178 1.78 -22.56 19.07
C LYS A 178 1.56 -22.01 20.47
N ARG A 179 0.49 -21.24 20.69
CA ARG A 179 0.13 -20.71 22.01
C ARG A 179 -0.23 -21.80 23.03
N SER A 180 -0.76 -22.94 22.58
CA SER A 180 -1.04 -24.07 23.48
C SER A 180 0.22 -24.84 23.89
N VAL A 181 1.29 -24.79 23.08
CA VAL A 181 2.57 -25.48 23.32
C VAL A 181 3.64 -24.56 23.95
N LEU A 182 3.40 -23.25 23.96
CA LEU A 182 4.26 -22.24 24.60
C LEU A 182 4.62 -22.51 26.08
N PRO A 183 3.73 -23.01 26.96
CA PRO A 183 4.08 -23.27 28.36
C PRO A 183 5.06 -24.43 28.57
N SER A 184 5.28 -25.31 27.59
CA SER A 184 6.25 -26.41 27.69
C SER A 184 7.65 -26.07 27.18
N MET A 185 7.88 -24.83 26.73
CA MET A 185 9.17 -24.38 26.19
C MET A 185 10.03 -23.66 27.25
N SER A 186 11.36 -23.66 27.04
CA SER A 186 12.31 -22.88 27.84
C SER A 186 11.95 -21.38 27.85
N GLN A 187 12.11 -20.71 28.99
CA GLN A 187 11.72 -19.31 29.21
C GLN A 187 12.27 -18.33 28.15
N ALA A 188 13.54 -18.47 27.76
CA ALA A 188 14.16 -17.61 26.74
C ALA A 188 13.50 -17.73 25.36
N ARG A 189 13.17 -18.96 24.95
CA ARG A 189 12.48 -19.24 23.67
C ARG A 189 11.03 -18.76 23.70
N ARG A 190 10.35 -18.94 24.84
CA ARG A 190 8.99 -18.45 25.06
C ARG A 190 8.91 -16.92 24.89
N LEU A 191 9.79 -16.18 25.55
CA LEU A 191 9.81 -14.71 25.48
C LEU A 191 10.05 -14.19 24.05
N HIS A 192 10.94 -14.86 23.30
CA HIS A 192 11.20 -14.53 21.90
C HIS A 192 9.95 -14.72 21.01
N TYR A 193 9.25 -15.85 21.13
CA TYR A 193 8.04 -16.11 20.36
C TYR A 193 6.87 -15.22 20.78
N GLU A 194 6.68 -14.97 22.08
CA GLU A 194 5.68 -14.02 22.58
C GLU A 194 5.92 -12.62 21.99
N GLY A 195 7.18 -12.17 21.91
CA GLY A 195 7.56 -10.92 21.28
C GLY A 195 7.22 -10.86 19.78
N ILE A 196 7.47 -11.94 19.04
CA ILE A 196 7.11 -12.03 17.61
C ILE A 196 5.58 -11.97 17.42
N ILE A 197 4.83 -12.73 18.21
CA ILE A 197 3.36 -12.77 18.15
C ILE A 197 2.77 -11.39 18.50
N TYR A 198 3.30 -10.73 19.53
CA TYR A 198 2.86 -9.40 19.92
C TYR A 198 3.07 -8.37 18.82
N ARG A 199 4.26 -8.33 18.21
CA ARG A 199 4.56 -7.40 17.10
C ARG A 199 3.64 -7.63 15.91
N PHE A 200 3.39 -8.90 15.56
CA PHE A 200 2.46 -9.26 14.49
C PHE A 200 1.04 -8.75 14.79
N ASN A 201 0.50 -9.09 15.97
CA ASN A 201 -0.85 -8.68 16.36
C ASN A 201 -1.00 -7.15 16.44
N PHE A 202 0.00 -6.46 16.97
CA PHE A 202 0.00 -5.00 17.05
C PHE A 202 -0.08 -4.37 15.65
N LEU A 203 0.79 -4.80 14.74
CA LEU A 203 0.81 -4.24 13.38
C LEU A 203 -0.48 -4.58 12.62
N MET A 204 -1.00 -5.80 12.79
CA MET A 204 -2.25 -6.21 12.16
C MET A 204 -3.44 -5.39 12.69
N LEU A 205 -3.55 -5.20 14.01
CA LEU A 205 -4.62 -4.39 14.61
C LEU A 205 -4.57 -2.95 14.11
N ALA A 206 -3.40 -2.32 14.14
CA ALA A 206 -3.20 -0.96 13.66
C ALA A 206 -3.65 -0.80 12.19
N THR A 207 -3.40 -1.83 11.38
CA THR A 207 -3.75 -1.82 9.96
C THR A 207 -5.24 -2.00 9.72
N VAL A 208 -5.91 -2.89 10.46
CA VAL A 208 -7.37 -3.04 10.36
C VAL A 208 -8.05 -1.74 10.80
N VAL A 209 -7.58 -1.12 11.87
CA VAL A 209 -8.09 0.17 12.34
C VAL A 209 -7.88 1.26 11.28
N CYS A 210 -6.68 1.35 10.71
CA CYS A 210 -6.38 2.31 9.65
C CYS A 210 -7.26 2.08 8.41
N ALA A 211 -7.37 0.84 7.93
CA ALA A 211 -8.20 0.50 6.78
C ALA A 211 -9.70 0.78 7.04
N ALA A 212 -10.20 0.44 8.23
CA ALA A 212 -11.57 0.74 8.62
C ALA A 212 -11.82 2.25 8.67
N ALA A 213 -10.89 3.03 9.24
CA ALA A 213 -10.97 4.48 9.25
C ALA A 213 -10.99 5.06 7.83
N THR A 214 -10.15 4.56 6.92
CA THR A 214 -10.13 4.97 5.50
C THR A 214 -11.48 4.67 4.82
N VAL A 215 -12.03 3.46 5.00
CA VAL A 215 -13.30 3.08 4.36
C VAL A 215 -14.48 3.88 4.92
N ILE A 216 -14.55 4.05 6.25
CA ILE A 216 -15.60 4.85 6.90
C ILE A 216 -15.52 6.29 6.41
N SER A 217 -14.30 6.87 6.38
CA SER A 217 -14.07 8.23 5.88
C SER A 217 -14.49 8.38 4.43
N PHE A 218 -14.13 7.43 3.58
CA PHE A 218 -14.53 7.42 2.17
C PHE A 218 -16.06 7.36 2.01
N ILE A 219 -16.74 6.46 2.74
CA ILE A 219 -18.21 6.35 2.69
C ILE A 219 -18.87 7.66 3.14
N LEU A 220 -18.39 8.28 4.23
CA LEU A 220 -18.90 9.56 4.70
C LEU A 220 -18.70 10.66 3.63
N SER A 221 -17.53 10.72 3.00
CA SER A 221 -17.26 11.67 1.90
C SER A 221 -18.26 11.51 0.76
N GLN A 222 -18.52 10.28 0.30
CA GLN A 222 -19.47 10.02 -0.78
C GLN A 222 -20.92 10.39 -0.40
N ILE A 223 -21.31 10.20 0.87
CA ILE A 223 -22.65 10.56 1.36
C ILE A 223 -22.79 12.08 1.45
N THR A 224 -21.77 12.78 1.97
CA THR A 224 -21.77 14.25 2.08
C THR A 224 -21.79 14.90 0.71
N GLU A 225 -21.03 14.42 -0.28
CA GLU A 225 -21.11 14.91 -1.67
C GLU A 225 -22.52 14.74 -2.27
N GLY A 226 -23.24 13.67 -1.89
CA GLY A 226 -24.63 13.46 -2.26
C GLY A 226 -25.62 14.42 -1.57
N GLN A 227 -25.36 14.80 -0.32
CA GLN A 227 -26.21 15.70 0.48
C GLN A 227 -25.95 17.20 0.24
N ASN A 228 -24.71 17.59 -0.07
CA ASN A 228 -24.33 18.99 -0.32
C ASN A 228 -25.02 19.63 -1.54
N LYS A 229 -25.72 18.83 -2.37
CA LYS A 229 -26.60 19.36 -3.42
C LYS A 229 -27.92 19.94 -2.90
N TRP A 230 -28.27 19.75 -1.63
CA TRP A 230 -29.60 20.07 -1.09
C TRP A 230 -29.61 21.05 0.09
N ASP A 231 -28.46 21.34 0.71
CA ASP A 231 -28.39 22.23 1.88
C ASP A 231 -27.20 23.19 1.74
N GLU A 232 -27.49 24.47 1.47
CA GLU A 232 -26.50 25.55 1.25
C GLU A 232 -25.81 26.04 2.55
N ASN A 233 -26.02 25.41 3.71
CA ASN A 233 -25.68 26.02 5.02
C ASN A 233 -24.73 25.23 5.95
N MET A 234 -23.89 24.34 5.43
CA MET A 234 -22.84 23.70 6.27
C MET A 234 -21.43 23.86 5.67
N ASP A 235 -20.76 24.95 6.05
CA ASP A 235 -19.36 25.27 5.72
C ASP A 235 -18.33 24.42 6.49
N LEU A 236 -18.56 23.11 6.60
CA LEU A 236 -17.52 22.15 7.00
C LEU A 236 -17.14 21.36 5.76
N GLU A 237 -16.06 21.77 5.11
CA GLU A 237 -15.42 21.03 4.01
C GLU A 237 -14.78 19.73 4.54
N LEU A 238 -15.65 18.78 4.93
CA LEU A 238 -15.27 17.47 5.44
C LEU A 238 -14.41 16.71 4.41
N THR A 239 -14.59 17.00 3.12
CA THR A 239 -13.79 16.50 2.00
C THR A 239 -12.31 16.93 2.08
N SER A 240 -12.01 18.13 2.59
CA SER A 240 -10.63 18.62 2.74
C SER A 240 -9.93 18.02 3.96
N ALA A 241 -10.68 17.68 5.00
CA ALA A 241 -10.16 17.07 6.22
C ALA A 241 -9.80 15.58 6.06
N LEU A 242 -10.34 14.94 5.02
CA LEU A 242 -10.14 13.52 4.71
C LEU A 242 -9.02 13.25 3.68
N HIS A 243 -8.46 14.30 3.06
CA HIS A 243 -7.56 14.22 1.91
C HIS A 243 -6.08 14.52 2.20
#